data_AF-H0I3R1-F1
#
_entry.id   AF-H0I3R1-F1
#
_cell.length_a   1.000
_cell.length_b   1.000
_cell.length_c   1.000
_cell.angle_alpha   90.00
_cell.angle_beta   90.00
_cell.angle_gamma   90.00
#
_symmetry.space_group_name_H-M   'P 1'
#
loop_
_entity.id
_entity.type
_entity.pdbx_description
1 polymer ?
#
loop_
_entity_poly.entity_id
_entity_poly.type
_entity_poly.pdbx_seq_one_letter_code
_entity_poly.pdbx_strand_id
1 'polypeptide(L)' 'MAGETALCDRRGALYFPDLGLLCVSDLHLEKGSSFARRGMLVPPYDTAAT' A
#
# COMPACT_ATOMS: atom_id res chain seq x y z
N MET A 1 -7.54 1.90 -18.71
CA MET A 1 -8.82 1.69 -17.99
C MET A 1 -9.65 2.94 -18.12
N ALA A 2 -10.94 2.87 -18.49
CA ALA A 2 -11.80 4.06 -18.61
C ALA A 2 -11.18 5.25 -19.38
N GLY A 3 -10.35 4.99 -20.39
CA GLY A 3 -9.61 6.01 -21.15
C GLY A 3 -8.18 6.28 -20.67
N GLU A 4 -7.84 5.94 -19.43
CA GLU A 4 -6.55 6.24 -18.82
C GLU A 4 -5.51 5.12 -19.04
N THR A 5 -4.24 5.50 -19.18
CA THR A 5 -3.11 4.55 -19.16
C THR A 5 -2.89 4.03 -17.74
N ALA A 6 -2.87 2.72 -17.57
CA ALA A 6 -2.63 2.09 -16.28
C ALA A 6 -1.65 0.92 -16.42
N LEU A 7 -0.66 0.87 -15.54
CA LEU A 7 0.21 -0.29 -15.37
C LEU A 7 -0.39 -1.22 -14.31
N CYS A 8 -0.60 -2.48 -14.68
CA CYS A 8 -1.15 -3.49 -13.79
C CYS A 8 -0.03 -4.31 -13.15
N ASP A 9 0.03 -4.31 -11.82
CA ASP A 9 0.91 -5.19 -11.05
C ASP A 9 0.14 -6.41 -10.54
N ARG A 10 0.77 -7.59 -10.59
CA ARG A 10 0.17 -8.86 -10.14
C ARG A 10 -0.13 -8.90 -8.65
N ARG A 11 0.44 -7.99 -7.85
CA ARG A 11 0.22 -7.84 -6.41
C ARG A 11 -1.04 -7.04 -6.08
N GLY A 12 -1.86 -6.67 -7.07
CA GLY A 12 -3.12 -5.95 -6.85
C GLY A 12 -2.98 -4.43 -6.81
N ALA A 13 -1.97 -3.88 -7.49
CA ALA A 13 -1.76 -2.44 -7.61
C ALA A 13 -1.92 -1.96 -9.05
N LEU A 14 -2.40 -0.73 -9.20
CA LEU A 14 -2.51 0.00 -10.46
C LEU A 14 -1.77 1.32 -10.38
N TYR A 15 -0.88 1.58 -11.33
CA TYR A 15 -0.18 2.86 -11.44
C TYR A 15 -0.63 3.63 -12.67
N PHE A 16 -1.09 4.86 -12.46
CA PHE A 16 -1.51 5.81 -13.50
C PHE A 16 -0.43 6.91 -13.62
N PRO A 17 0.51 6.78 -14.58
CA PRO A 17 1.67 7.68 -14.68
C PRO A 17 1.26 9.13 -14.96
N ASP A 18 0.26 9.34 -15.82
CA ASP A 18 -0.21 10.66 -16.21
C ASP A 18 -0.85 11.43 -15.04
N LEU A 19 -1.30 10.70 -14.01
CA LEU A 19 -1.89 11.25 -12.80
C LEU A 19 -0.94 11.22 -11.60
N GLY A 20 0.25 10.64 -11.74
CA GLY A 20 1.15 10.37 -10.61
C GLY A 20 0.49 9.55 -9.49
N LEU A 21 -0.47 8.68 -9.83
CA LEU A 21 -1.36 8.03 -8.87
C LEU A 21 -1.09 6.53 -8.75
N LEU A 22 -0.95 6.05 -7.52
CA LEU A 22 -0.89 4.62 -7.18
C LEU A 22 -2.18 4.22 -6.46
N CYS A 23 -2.94 3.30 -7.05
CA CYS A 23 -4.13 2.70 -6.48
C CYS A 23 -3.81 1.28 -6.00
N VAL A 24 -4.16 0.96 -4.74
CA VAL A 24 -3.95 -0.35 -4.13
C VAL A 24 -5.26 -0.77 -3.47
N SER A 25 -5.79 -1.95 -3.78
CA SER A 25 -6.89 -2.55 -3.03
C SER A 25 -6.31 -3.46 -1.95
N ASP A 26 -7.00 -3.57 -0.80
CA ASP A 26 -6.67 -4.57 0.24
C ASP A 26 -5.43 -4.29 1.09
N LEU A 27 -5.14 -3.00 1.39
CA LEU A 27 -4.18 -2.64 2.42
C LEU A 27 -4.70 -2.99 3.82
N HIS A 28 -4.47 -4.23 4.24
CA HIS A 28 -4.86 -4.73 5.55
C HIS A 28 -3.91 -4.18 6.62
N LEU A 29 -4.22 -2.99 7.16
CA LEU A 29 -3.47 -2.35 8.27
C LEU A 29 -3.71 -3.01 9.64
N GLU A 30 -4.28 -4.20 9.67
CA GLU A 30 -4.73 -4.88 10.90
C GLU A 30 -3.58 -5.11 11.89
N LYS A 31 -2.39 -5.40 11.37
CA LYS A 31 -1.19 -5.59 12.18
C LYS A 31 -0.71 -4.27 12.78
N GLY A 32 -0.52 -3.24 11.94
CA GLY A 32 -0.09 -1.91 12.39
C GLY A 32 -1.04 -1.26 13.39
N SER A 33 -2.36 -1.39 13.17
CA SER A 33 -3.37 -0.90 14.12
C SER A 33 -3.40 -1.68 15.44
N SER A 34 -3.18 -3.00 15.42
CA SER A 34 -3.06 -3.82 16.64
C SER A 34 -1.83 -3.46 17.47
N PHE A 35 -0.69 -3.21 16.82
CA PHE A 35 0.55 -2.74 17.46
C PHE A 35 0.39 -1.31 18.03
N ALA A 36 -0.17 -0.38 17.26
CA ALA A 36 -0.45 0.99 17.71
C ALA A 36 -1.40 1.03 18.92
N ARG A 37 -2.47 0.22 18.92
CA ARG A 37 -3.39 0.09 20.08
C ARG A 37 -2.72 -0.46 21.33
N ARG A 38 -1.66 -1.26 21.20
CA ARG A 38 -0.89 -1.84 22.32
C ARG A 38 0.33 -1.00 22.72
N GLY A 39 0.53 0.17 22.10
CA GLY A 39 1.70 1.03 22.36
C GLY A 39 3.04 0.41 21.99
N MET A 40 3.02 -0.65 21.16
CA MET A 40 4.21 -1.38 20.74
C MET A 40 4.55 -0.93 19.32
N LEU A 41 5.80 -0.52 19.10
CA LEU A 41 6.30 -0.21 17.76
C LEU A 41 6.25 -1.47 16.90
N VAL A 42 5.84 -1.33 15.65
CA VAL A 42 5.87 -2.41 14.67
C VAL A 42 7.35 -2.86 14.53
N PRO A 43 7.67 -4.17 14.53
CA PRO A 43 9.04 -4.63 14.39
C PRO A 43 9.72 -3.97 13.18
N PRO A 44 11.03 -3.68 13.23
CA PRO A 44 11.71 -2.78 12.30
C PRO A 44 11.62 -3.17 10.81
N TYR A 45 11.26 -4.42 10.51
CA TYR A 45 11.06 -4.95 9.16
C TYR A 45 9.69 -4.63 8.55
N ASP A 46 8.74 -4.13 9.34
CA ASP A 46 7.33 -3.90 8.97
C ASP A 46 7.05 -2.39 8.69
N THR A 47 8.03 -1.54 8.93
CA THR A 47 8.15 -0.21 8.31
C THR A 47 9.16 -0.36 7.18
N ALA A 48 8.83 0.09 5.97
CA ALA A 48 9.81 0.13 4.88
C ALA A 48 10.97 1.05 5.28
N ALA A 49 12.01 0.47 5.87
CA ALA A 49 13.30 1.10 6.10
C ALA A 49 14.23 0.66 4.95
N THR A 50 14.06 1.32 3.81
CA THR A 50 15.05 1.42 2.74
C THR A 50 14.83 2.72 1.99
#